data_AF-A0A927RPU7-F1
#
_entry.id   AF-A0A927RPU7-F1
#
_cell.length_a   1.000
_cell.length_b   1.000
_cell.length_c   1.000
_cell.angle_alpha   90.00
_cell.angle_beta   90.00
_cell.angle_gamma   90.00
#
_symmetry.space_group_name_H-M   'P 1'
#
loop_
_entity.id
_entity.type
_entity.pdbx_description
1 polymer ?
#
loop_
_entity_poly.entity_id
_entity_poly.type
_entity_poly.pdbx_seq_one_letter_code
_entity_poly.pdbx_strand_id
1 'polypeptide(L)'
;MEKNYNFGLVYQKFSKKKLIISSLIKSLIFGFIAMLLVGYFLGYRIYNVMGYSSEPDIHYGSVVVDYKVPFKELKVGDYITWSRTGNSFVTHVIIEIDYENNSITTSQTNHFDDDGIVSPDTPIKYENVYGKVIFTIPKLGSVFVGIKNLILTGRSINILGIMTIVLTITAIQLFGSFIKKEYYIIKE
;
A
#
# COMPACT_ATOMS: atom_id res chain seq x y z
N MET A 1 -13.34 28.83 52.69
CA MET A 1 -13.92 27.58 52.15
C MET A 1 -12.86 26.89 51.31
N GLU A 2 -12.09 25.96 51.90
CA GLU A 2 -11.15 25.14 51.13
C GLU A 2 -11.91 24.14 50.27
N LYS A 3 -11.71 24.18 48.95
CA LYS A 3 -12.20 23.14 48.06
C LYS A 3 -11.36 21.88 48.32
N ASN A 4 -11.93 20.93 49.07
CA ASN A 4 -11.37 19.58 49.19
C ASN A 4 -11.45 18.87 47.83
N TYR A 5 -10.42 19.05 47.01
CA TYR A 5 -10.25 18.27 45.80
C TYR A 5 -9.92 16.82 46.18
N ASN A 6 -10.86 15.91 45.95
CA ASN A 6 -10.64 14.49 46.15
C ASN A 6 -9.74 13.94 45.03
N PHE A 7 -8.43 14.08 45.23
CA PHE A 7 -7.40 13.65 44.27
C PHE A 7 -7.52 12.17 43.89
N GLY A 8 -8.03 11.31 44.77
CA GLY A 8 -8.30 9.89 44.48
C GLY A 8 -9.39 9.67 43.43
N LEU A 9 -10.50 10.41 43.52
CA LEU A 9 -11.57 10.38 42.51
C LEU A 9 -11.10 10.94 41.16
N VAL A 10 -10.33 12.02 41.18
CA VAL A 10 -9.73 12.61 39.97
C VAL A 10 -8.78 11.60 39.31
N TYR A 11 -7.87 10.99 40.08
CA TYR A 11 -6.93 9.99 39.59
C TYR A 11 -7.63 8.74 39.03
N GLN A 12 -8.66 8.23 39.73
CA GLN A 12 -9.45 7.09 39.26
C GLN A 12 -10.20 7.40 37.95
N LYS A 13 -10.69 8.63 37.79
CA LYS A 13 -11.34 9.09 36.54
C LYS A 13 -10.32 9.19 35.39
N PHE A 14 -9.09 9.66 35.66
CA PHE A 14 -8.00 9.69 34.68
C PHE A 14 -7.51 8.29 34.29
N SER A 15 -7.37 7.35 35.23
CA SER A 15 -6.94 5.98 34.94
C SER A 15 -7.99 5.21 34.12
N LYS A 16 -9.28 5.35 34.44
CA LYS A 16 -10.38 4.79 33.64
C LYS A 16 -10.41 5.36 32.21
N LYS A 17 -10.22 6.67 32.04
CA LYS A 17 -10.13 7.29 30.69
C LYS A 17 -8.98 6.73 29.88
N LYS A 18 -7.79 6.56 30.47
CA LYS A 18 -6.63 5.94 29.81
C LYS A 18 -6.93 4.51 29.35
N LEU A 19 -7.61 3.71 30.18
CA LEU A 19 -8.00 2.34 29.82
C LEU A 19 -8.97 2.31 28.64
N ILE A 20 -10.01 3.14 28.65
CA ILE A 20 -10.99 3.26 27.55
C ILE A 20 -10.30 3.65 26.24
N ILE A 21 -9.45 4.68 26.26
CA ILE A 21 -8.71 5.13 25.06
C ILE A 21 -7.80 4.01 24.54
N SER A 22 -7.10 3.31 25.44
CA SER A 22 -6.23 2.19 25.04
C SER A 22 -7.01 1.04 24.40
N SER A 23 -8.22 0.76 24.89
CA SER A 23 -9.10 -0.29 24.37
C SER A 23 -9.64 0.09 22.98
N LEU A 24 -10.06 1.34 22.79
CA LEU A 24 -10.51 1.86 21.49
C LEU A 24 -9.40 1.75 20.43
N ILE A 25 -8.17 2.15 20.77
CA ILE A 25 -7.04 2.07 19.83
C ILE A 25 -6.76 0.60 19.45
N LYS A 26 -6.75 -0.32 20.42
CA LYS A 26 -6.55 -1.75 20.14
C LYS A 26 -7.65 -2.31 19.24
N SER A 27 -8.90 -1.93 19.47
CA SER A 27 -10.03 -2.34 18.63
C SER A 27 -9.88 -1.84 17.20
N LEU A 28 -9.41 -0.60 17.01
CA LEU A 28 -9.17 -0.04 15.68
C LEU A 28 -8.06 -0.78 14.93
N ILE A 29 -6.94 -1.05 15.61
CA ILE A 29 -5.82 -1.82 15.04
C ILE A 29 -6.29 -3.23 14.67
N PHE A 30 -7.02 -3.89 15.56
CA PHE A 30 -7.58 -5.22 15.30
C PHE A 30 -8.52 -5.21 14.10
N GLY A 31 -9.43 -4.24 14.01
CA GLY A 31 -10.33 -4.09 12.86
C GLY A 31 -9.57 -3.88 11.55
N PHE A 32 -8.50 -3.07 11.57
CA PHE A 32 -7.65 -2.87 10.39
C PHE A 32 -6.92 -4.16 9.97
N ILE A 33 -6.35 -4.90 10.92
CA ILE A 33 -5.70 -6.19 10.63
C ILE A 33 -6.71 -7.18 10.05
N ALA A 34 -7.91 -7.27 10.65
CA ALA A 34 -8.99 -8.11 10.13
C ALA A 34 -9.38 -7.72 8.69
N MET A 35 -9.49 -6.42 8.40
CA MET A 35 -9.76 -5.93 7.04
C MET A 35 -8.66 -6.35 6.04
N LEU A 36 -7.39 -6.22 6.41
CA LEU A 36 -6.27 -6.67 5.57
C LEU A 36 -6.29 -8.19 5.34
N LEU A 37 -6.60 -8.98 6.37
CA LEU A 37 -6.73 -10.42 6.27
C LEU A 37 -7.89 -10.82 5.34
N VAL A 38 -9.04 -10.18 5.48
CA VAL A 38 -10.18 -10.40 4.58
C VAL A 38 -9.78 -10.07 3.13
N GLY A 39 -9.13 -8.93 2.90
CA GLY A 39 -8.61 -8.58 1.57
C GLY A 39 -7.65 -9.63 1.02
N TYR A 40 -6.74 -10.15 1.85
CA TYR A 40 -5.84 -11.23 1.45
C TYR A 40 -6.57 -12.50 1.03
N PHE A 41 -7.60 -12.92 1.78
CA PHE A 41 -8.44 -14.07 1.42
C PHE A 41 -9.28 -13.83 0.16
N LEU A 42 -9.67 -12.59 -0.10
CA LEU A 42 -10.35 -12.19 -1.32
C LEU A 42 -9.42 -12.14 -2.55
N GLY A 43 -8.11 -12.32 -2.37
CA GLY A 43 -7.14 -12.40 -3.46
C GLY A 43 -6.31 -11.14 -3.69
N TYR A 44 -6.46 -10.10 -2.87
CA TYR A 44 -5.57 -8.93 -2.92
C TYR A 44 -4.19 -9.29 -2.40
N ARG A 45 -3.12 -8.74 -3.00
CA ARG A 45 -1.77 -8.82 -2.45
C ARG A 45 -1.18 -7.43 -2.30
N ILE A 46 -0.21 -7.33 -1.40
CA ILE A 46 0.37 -6.06 -0.97
C ILE A 46 1.89 -6.19 -1.10
N TYR A 47 2.51 -5.31 -1.87
CA TYR A 47 3.95 -5.31 -2.10
C TYR A 47 4.57 -3.95 -1.78
N ASN A 48 5.81 -3.97 -1.31
CA ASN A 48 6.62 -2.75 -1.12
C ASN A 48 7.43 -2.49 -2.39
N VAL A 49 7.37 -1.26 -2.89
CA VAL A 49 8.10 -0.83 -4.07
C VAL A 49 9.53 -0.46 -3.67
N MET A 50 10.48 -1.32 -4.05
CA MET A 50 11.90 -1.18 -3.69
C MET A 50 12.76 -0.64 -4.83
N GLY A 51 12.16 -0.33 -5.99
CA GLY A 51 12.86 0.22 -7.16
C GLY A 51 12.26 1.55 -7.60
N TYR A 52 12.92 2.19 -8.57
CA TYR A 52 12.46 3.43 -9.20
C TYR A 52 11.82 3.18 -10.57
N SER A 53 11.74 1.92 -11.02
CA SER A 53 11.45 1.56 -12.41
C SER A 53 10.10 2.04 -12.94
N SER A 54 9.18 2.36 -12.04
CA SER A 54 7.84 2.87 -12.34
C SER A 54 7.65 4.34 -11.95
N GLU A 55 8.72 5.11 -11.70
CA GLU A 55 8.62 6.56 -11.48
C GLU A 55 8.20 7.29 -12.77
N PRO A 56 7.41 8.37 -12.70
CA PRO A 56 6.85 8.99 -11.50
C PRO A 56 5.52 8.39 -11.02
N ASP A 57 4.95 7.43 -11.75
CA ASP A 57 3.58 6.96 -11.50
C ASP A 57 3.45 6.09 -10.23
N ILE A 58 4.47 5.28 -9.94
CA ILE A 58 4.59 4.48 -8.72
C ILE A 58 5.93 4.81 -8.07
N HIS A 59 5.88 5.65 -7.04
CA HIS A 59 7.07 6.12 -6.35
C HIS A 59 7.80 5.02 -5.57
N TYR A 60 9.13 5.13 -5.50
CA TYR A 60 9.93 4.34 -4.57
C TYR A 60 9.43 4.45 -3.12
N GLY A 61 9.41 3.32 -2.40
CA GLY A 61 8.94 3.24 -1.03
C GLY A 61 7.42 3.31 -0.87
N SER A 62 6.67 3.22 -1.97
CA SER A 62 5.22 3.05 -1.96
C SER A 62 4.81 1.63 -1.59
N VAL A 63 3.56 1.48 -1.17
CA VAL A 63 2.89 0.17 -1.12
C VAL A 63 1.97 0.07 -2.33
N VAL A 64 2.08 -1.00 -3.11
CA VAL A 64 1.13 -1.33 -4.17
C VAL A 64 0.19 -2.41 -3.67
N VAL A 65 -1.08 -2.29 -4.05
CA VAL A 65 -2.09 -3.33 -3.85
C VAL A 65 -2.57 -3.78 -5.20
N ASP A 66 -2.39 -5.07 -5.47
CA ASP A 66 -2.79 -5.68 -6.73
C ASP A 66 -3.90 -6.72 -6.52
N TYR A 67 -4.54 -7.07 -7.63
CA TYR A 67 -5.57 -8.08 -7.70
C TYR A 67 -5.47 -8.85 -9.02
N LYS A 68 -5.57 -10.17 -8.97
CA LYS A 68 -5.51 -11.02 -10.18
C LYS A 68 -6.80 -10.87 -10.98
N VAL A 69 -6.73 -10.16 -12.10
CA VAL A 69 -7.84 -10.01 -13.06
C VAL A 69 -7.67 -10.97 -14.24
N PRO A 70 -8.76 -11.40 -14.90
CA PRO A 70 -8.69 -12.17 -16.15
C PRO A 70 -7.85 -11.48 -17.23
N PHE A 71 -7.15 -12.26 -18.07
CA PHE A 71 -6.28 -11.73 -19.13
C PHE A 71 -6.98 -10.71 -20.04
N LYS A 72 -8.23 -11.00 -20.42
CA LYS A 72 -9.09 -10.14 -21.24
C LYS A 72 -9.43 -8.76 -20.63
N GLU A 73 -9.22 -8.58 -19.33
CA GLU A 73 -9.48 -7.31 -18.63
C GLU A 73 -8.22 -6.44 -18.50
N LEU A 74 -7.05 -6.99 -18.82
CA LEU A 74 -5.81 -6.25 -18.90
C LEU A 74 -5.81 -5.37 -20.14
N LYS A 75 -5.26 -4.17 -20.01
CA LYS A 75 -5.16 -3.18 -21.08
C LYS A 75 -3.77 -2.56 -21.09
N VAL A 76 -3.36 -2.07 -22.27
CA VAL A 76 -2.20 -1.18 -22.38
C VAL A 76 -2.39 0.01 -21.46
N GLY A 77 -1.34 0.36 -20.71
CA GLY A 77 -1.36 1.38 -19.66
C GLY A 77 -1.64 0.84 -18.24
N ASP A 78 -2.09 -0.40 -18.09
CA ASP A 78 -2.22 -1.00 -16.76
C ASP A 78 -0.84 -1.32 -16.16
N TYR A 79 -0.67 -1.09 -14.86
CA TYR A 79 0.48 -1.62 -14.13
C TYR A 79 0.19 -3.04 -13.65
N ILE A 80 1.13 -3.95 -13.85
CA ILE A 80 1.02 -5.34 -13.38
C ILE A 80 2.24 -5.74 -12.57
N THR A 81 2.02 -6.52 -11.51
CA THR A 81 3.08 -7.20 -10.77
C THR A 81 3.27 -8.60 -11.34
N TRP A 82 4.51 -8.94 -11.70
CA TRP A 82 4.87 -10.24 -12.29
C TRP A 82 6.21 -10.73 -11.77
N SER A 83 6.45 -12.05 -11.87
CA SER A 83 7.71 -12.66 -11.44
C SER A 83 8.73 -12.67 -12.57
N ARG A 84 9.86 -11.97 -12.38
CA ARG A 84 10.99 -11.99 -13.32
C ARG A 84 11.85 -13.24 -13.16
N THR A 85 12.02 -13.72 -11.93
CA THR A 85 12.76 -14.95 -11.63
C THR A 85 12.33 -15.47 -10.27
N GLY A 86 11.52 -16.55 -10.25
CA GLY A 86 11.06 -17.21 -9.01
C GLY A 86 10.41 -16.24 -8.02
N ASN A 87 11.19 -15.78 -7.02
CA ASN A 87 10.74 -14.90 -5.95
C ASN A 87 11.04 -13.40 -6.18
N SER A 88 11.54 -13.02 -7.36
CA SER A 88 11.77 -11.62 -7.72
C SER A 88 10.55 -11.05 -8.45
N PHE A 89 9.85 -10.14 -7.77
CA PHE A 89 8.67 -9.46 -8.29
C PHE A 89 9.02 -8.09 -8.84
N VAL A 90 8.45 -7.77 -10.00
CA VAL A 90 8.61 -6.48 -10.66
C VAL A 90 7.22 -5.93 -10.98
N THR A 91 7.05 -4.62 -10.89
CA THR A 91 5.82 -3.93 -11.27
C THR A 91 6.15 -2.93 -12.35
N HIS A 92 5.55 -3.08 -13.53
CA HIS A 92 5.79 -2.26 -14.73
C HIS A 92 4.48 -2.03 -15.49
N VAL A 93 4.47 -1.04 -16.40
CA VAL A 93 3.30 -0.71 -17.22
C VAL A 93 3.23 -1.62 -18.44
N ILE A 94 2.03 -2.07 -18.80
CA ILE A 94 1.77 -2.80 -20.04
C ILE A 94 1.88 -1.85 -21.22
N ILE A 95 2.74 -2.16 -22.18
CA ILE A 95 2.86 -1.41 -23.45
C ILE A 95 2.26 -2.17 -24.63
N GLU A 96 2.13 -3.50 -24.53
CA GLU A 96 1.56 -4.34 -25.58
C GLU A 96 0.91 -5.60 -24.99
N ILE A 97 -0.17 -6.05 -25.63
CA ILE A 97 -0.85 -7.31 -25.31
C ILE A 97 -1.01 -8.12 -26.60
N ASP A 98 -0.45 -9.31 -26.61
CA ASP A 98 -0.63 -10.30 -27.67
C ASP A 98 -1.67 -11.33 -27.22
N TYR A 99 -2.88 -11.17 -27.76
CA TYR A 99 -4.03 -12.02 -27.42
C TYR A 99 -3.93 -13.44 -28.02
N GLU A 100 -3.22 -13.62 -29.13
CA GLU A 100 -3.05 -14.93 -29.78
C GLU A 100 -2.12 -15.81 -28.94
N ASN A 101 -1.04 -15.21 -28.43
CA ASN A 101 -0.02 -15.93 -27.66
C ASN A 101 -0.22 -15.86 -26.14
N ASN A 102 -1.26 -15.19 -25.64
CA ASN A 102 -1.49 -14.92 -24.20
C ASN A 102 -0.24 -14.31 -23.53
N SER A 103 0.41 -13.38 -24.22
CA SER A 103 1.61 -12.70 -23.75
C SER A 103 1.41 -11.20 -23.58
N ILE A 104 2.19 -10.64 -22.68
CA ILE A 104 2.16 -9.23 -22.29
C ILE A 104 3.58 -8.72 -22.37
N THR A 105 3.75 -7.55 -22.96
CA THR A 105 5.02 -6.82 -22.93
C THR A 105 4.86 -5.65 -21.99
N THR A 106 5.75 -5.56 -20.99
CA THR A 106 5.80 -4.43 -20.06
C THR A 106 7.00 -3.55 -20.32
N SER A 107 7.03 -2.36 -19.71
CA SER A 107 8.19 -1.50 -19.75
C SER A 107 8.32 -0.68 -18.47
N GLN A 108 9.53 -0.20 -18.22
CA GLN A 108 9.82 0.78 -17.18
C GLN A 108 9.22 2.14 -17.58
N THR A 109 9.23 3.12 -16.69
CA THR A 109 8.85 4.50 -17.02
C THR A 109 9.96 5.50 -16.71
N ASN A 110 11.02 5.05 -16.04
CA ASN A 110 12.12 5.90 -15.58
C ASN A 110 13.46 5.64 -16.29
N HIS A 111 13.52 4.67 -17.20
CA HIS A 111 14.74 4.26 -17.87
C HIS A 111 14.61 4.48 -19.37
N PHE A 112 15.23 5.55 -19.84
CA PHE A 112 15.25 5.93 -21.24
C PHE A 112 16.61 5.53 -21.84
N ASP A 113 16.59 4.97 -23.04
CA ASP A 113 17.79 4.79 -23.85
C ASP A 113 18.33 6.13 -24.38
N ASP A 114 19.43 6.08 -25.14
CA ASP A 114 20.09 7.27 -25.69
C ASP A 114 19.17 8.11 -26.60
N ASP A 115 18.12 7.50 -27.16
CA ASP A 115 17.11 8.14 -28.02
C ASP A 115 15.88 8.64 -27.23
N GLY A 116 15.87 8.49 -25.90
CA GLY A 116 14.76 8.92 -25.05
C GLY A 116 13.57 7.96 -25.05
N ILE A 117 13.74 6.72 -25.50
CA ILE A 117 12.70 5.69 -25.55
C ILE A 117 12.88 4.72 -24.38
N VAL A 118 11.78 4.30 -23.76
CA VAL A 118 11.86 3.25 -22.74
C VAL A 118 11.95 1.88 -23.41
N SER A 119 13.01 1.12 -23.13
CA SER A 119 13.17 -0.23 -23.67
C SER A 119 12.07 -1.18 -23.14
N PRO A 120 11.40 -1.94 -24.02
CA PRO A 120 10.50 -3.02 -23.64
C PRO A 120 11.19 -4.11 -22.81
N ASP A 121 10.49 -4.66 -21.83
CA ASP A 121 10.87 -5.93 -21.21
C ASP A 121 10.63 -7.09 -22.19
N THR A 122 11.25 -8.24 -21.91
CA THR A 122 10.94 -9.48 -22.62
C THR A 122 9.45 -9.83 -22.44
N PRO A 123 8.73 -10.24 -23.51
CA PRO A 123 7.35 -10.68 -23.40
C PRO A 123 7.18 -11.79 -22.34
N ILE A 124 6.17 -11.64 -21.49
CA ILE A 124 5.85 -12.59 -20.43
C ILE A 124 4.49 -13.24 -20.67
N LYS A 125 4.34 -14.50 -20.27
CA LYS A 125 3.04 -15.18 -20.27
C LYS A 125 2.16 -14.67 -19.13
N TYR A 126 0.85 -14.59 -19.37
CA TYR A 126 -0.14 -14.18 -18.35
C TYR A 126 -0.09 -15.02 -17.06
N GLU A 127 0.38 -16.28 -17.14
CA GLU A 127 0.59 -17.17 -16.00
C GLU A 127 1.61 -16.61 -14.99
N ASN A 128 2.58 -15.83 -15.45
CA ASN A 128 3.60 -15.19 -14.60
C ASN A 128 3.13 -13.88 -13.97
N VAL A 129 1.93 -13.40 -14.33
CA VAL A 129 1.32 -12.19 -13.75
C VAL A 129 0.68 -12.55 -12.42
N TYR A 130 1.00 -11.82 -11.37
CA TYR A 130 0.43 -12.02 -10.04
C TYR A 130 -0.80 -11.15 -9.82
N GLY A 131 -0.81 -9.94 -10.36
CA GLY A 131 -1.95 -9.05 -10.25
C GLY A 131 -1.80 -7.79 -11.09
N LYS A 132 -2.94 -7.15 -11.33
CA LYS A 132 -3.04 -5.78 -11.81
C LYS A 132 -3.05 -4.86 -10.60
N VAL A 133 -2.21 -3.82 -10.62
CA VAL A 133 -2.17 -2.79 -9.58
C VAL A 133 -3.50 -2.05 -9.58
N ILE A 134 -4.22 -2.12 -8.45
CA ILE A 134 -5.52 -1.46 -8.27
C ILE A 134 -5.34 -0.08 -7.66
N PHE A 135 -4.38 0.07 -6.74
CA PHE A 135 -3.99 1.35 -6.19
C PHE A 135 -2.59 1.30 -5.57
N THR A 136 -2.00 2.50 -5.44
CA THR A 136 -0.70 2.72 -4.82
C THR A 136 -0.86 3.68 -3.65
N ILE A 137 -0.19 3.38 -2.53
CA ILE A 137 -0.11 4.26 -1.36
C ILE A 137 1.33 4.78 -1.23
N PRO A 138 1.58 6.04 -1.65
CA PRO A 138 2.91 6.62 -1.61
C PRO A 138 3.50 6.66 -0.19
N LYS A 139 4.80 6.40 -0.08
CA LYS A 139 5.64 6.52 1.13
C LYS A 139 5.29 5.55 2.28
N LEU A 140 4.21 4.76 2.18
CA LEU A 140 3.80 3.85 3.25
C LEU A 140 4.81 2.73 3.49
N GLY A 141 5.48 2.26 2.43
CA GLY A 141 6.54 1.25 2.53
C GLY A 141 7.75 1.75 3.32
N SER A 142 8.19 2.98 3.04
CA SER A 142 9.28 3.64 3.78
C SER A 142 8.94 3.82 5.26
N VAL A 143 7.68 4.14 5.59
CA VAL A 143 7.21 4.26 6.98
C VAL A 143 7.33 2.93 7.72
N PHE A 144 6.91 1.82 7.10
CA PHE A 144 7.05 0.49 7.72
C PHE A 144 8.51 0.09 7.96
N VAL A 145 9.40 0.38 7.00
CA VAL A 145 10.84 0.14 7.16
C VAL A 145 11.42 0.99 8.31
N GLY A 146 11.03 2.27 8.39
CA GLY A 146 11.44 3.15 9.49
C GLY A 146 11.00 2.63 10.85
N ILE A 147 9.75 2.16 10.98
CA ILE A 147 9.23 1.56 12.21
C ILE A 147 10.01 0.30 12.58
N LYS A 148 10.28 -0.59 11.62
CA LYS A 148 11.07 -1.81 11.84
C LYS A 148 12.46 -1.48 12.38
N ASN A 149 13.17 -0.54 11.77
CA ASN A 149 14.51 -0.14 12.20
C ASN A 149 14.51 0.49 13.60
N LEU A 150 13.49 1.28 13.91
CA LEU A 150 13.29 1.88 15.22
C LEU A 150 13.04 0.82 16.32
N ILE A 151 12.25 -0.23 16.03
CA ILE A 151 12.03 -1.36 16.96
C ILE A 151 13.33 -2.15 17.18
N LEU A 152 14.05 -2.46 16.10
CA LEU A 152 15.30 -3.25 16.16
C LEU A 152 16.43 -2.56 16.92
N THR A 153 16.45 -1.22 16.92
CA THR A 153 17.46 -0.43 17.65
C THR A 153 17.17 -0.28 19.15
N GLY A 154 16.13 -0.93 19.67
CA GLY A 154 15.87 -1.03 21.12
C GLY A 154 15.47 0.28 21.79
N ARG A 155 15.10 1.31 21.03
CA ARG A 155 14.64 2.58 21.60
C ARG A 155 13.23 2.39 22.18
N SER A 156 12.98 2.93 23.36
CA SER A 156 11.64 2.94 23.97
C SER A 156 10.70 3.84 23.16
N ILE A 157 10.00 3.25 22.19
CA ILE A 157 9.11 4.00 21.28
C ILE A 157 7.66 3.66 21.60
N ASN A 158 6.79 4.67 21.57
CA ASN A 158 5.35 4.46 21.64
C ASN A 158 4.83 3.93 20.29
N ILE A 159 5.01 2.62 20.06
CA ILE A 159 4.59 1.90 18.85
C ILE A 159 3.10 2.13 18.59
N LEU A 160 2.28 2.16 19.65
CA LEU A 160 0.84 2.33 19.54
C LEU A 160 0.48 3.69 18.92
N GLY A 161 1.14 4.77 19.37
CA GLY A 161 0.97 6.10 18.82
C GLY A 161 1.40 6.21 17.35
N ILE A 162 2.52 5.57 16.98
CA ILE A 162 2.98 5.55 15.59
C ILE A 162 1.99 4.77 14.71
N MET A 163 1.54 3.59 15.13
CA MET A 163 0.55 2.82 14.40
C MET A 163 -0.74 3.62 14.17
N THR A 164 -1.23 4.35 15.18
CA THR A 164 -2.42 5.20 14.98
C THR A 164 -2.22 6.29 13.93
N ILE A 165 -1.03 6.91 13.90
CA ILE A 165 -0.69 7.93 12.89
C ILE A 165 -0.64 7.30 11.50
N VAL A 166 0.03 6.15 11.35
CA VAL A 166 0.11 5.43 10.06
C VAL A 166 -1.26 5.02 9.57
N LEU A 167 -2.11 4.47 10.44
CA LEU A 167 -3.48 4.09 10.09
C LEU A 167 -4.30 5.30 9.64
N THR A 168 -4.14 6.44 10.32
CA THR A 168 -4.86 7.67 9.98
C THR A 168 -4.41 8.21 8.62
N ILE A 169 -3.10 8.25 8.37
CA ILE A 169 -2.53 8.68 7.07
C ILE A 169 -3.00 7.75 5.95
N THR A 170 -2.95 6.43 6.18
CA THR A 170 -3.37 5.42 5.20
C THR A 170 -4.86 5.57 4.88
N ALA A 171 -5.71 5.77 5.90
CA ALA A 171 -7.13 5.99 5.72
C ALA A 171 -7.42 7.28 4.93
N ILE A 172 -6.70 8.37 5.21
CA ILE A 172 -6.80 9.62 4.44
C ILE A 172 -6.38 9.42 2.98
N GLN A 173 -5.29 8.68 2.73
CA GLN A 173 -4.80 8.39 1.38
C GLN A 173 -5.80 7.52 0.59
N LEU A 174 -6.38 6.49 1.23
CA LEU A 174 -7.42 5.66 0.63
C LEU A 174 -8.71 6.44 0.34
N PHE A 175 -9.10 7.33 1.25
CA PHE A 175 -10.26 8.19 1.02
C PHE A 175 -10.01 9.17 -0.14
N GLY A 176 -8.83 9.79 -0.19
CA GLY A 176 -8.43 10.68 -1.28
C GLY A 176 -8.38 9.98 -2.65
N SER A 177 -7.87 8.75 -2.71
CA SER A 177 -7.85 7.98 -3.95
C SER A 177 -9.26 7.58 -4.42
N PHE A 178 -10.16 7.26 -3.49
CA PHE A 178 -11.56 6.98 -3.78
C PHE A 178 -12.28 8.20 -4.40
N ILE A 179 -12.16 9.38 -3.77
CA ILE A 179 -12.76 10.63 -4.28
C ILE A 179 -12.20 11.00 -5.66
N LYS A 180 -10.88 10.85 -5.87
CA LYS A 180 -10.27 11.13 -7.17
C LYS A 180 -10.85 10.21 -8.25
N LYS A 181 -10.98 8.90 -7.97
CA LYS A 181 -11.57 7.93 -8.90
C LYS A 181 -13.01 8.30 -9.27
N GLU A 182 -13.83 8.68 -8.30
CA GLU A 182 -15.23 9.07 -8.52
C GLU A 182 -15.35 10.39 -9.32
N TYR A 183 -14.48 11.35 -9.05
CA TYR A 183 -14.42 12.62 -9.78
C TYR A 183 -14.08 12.45 -11.27
N TYR A 184 -13.18 11.53 -11.63
CA TYR A 184 -12.86 11.26 -13.04
C TYR A 184 -13.98 10.51 -13.77
N ILE A 185 -14.73 9.64 -13.06
CA ILE A 185 -15.88 8.93 -13.64
C ILE A 185 -17.04 9.89 -13.97
N ILE A 186 -17.25 10.95 -13.19
CA ILE A 186 -18.32 11.94 -13.44
C ILE A 186 -18.01 12.86 -14.63
N LYS A 187 -16.76 12.89 -15.11
CA LYS A 187 -16.30 13.82 -16.14
C LYS A 187 -16.20 13.22 -17.55
N GLU A 188 -16.39 11.90 -17.68
CA GLU A 188 -16.66 11.19 -18.94
C GLU A 188 -18.16 11.12 -19.21
#